data_AF-A0A0L0GRC1-F1
#
_entry.id   AF-A0A0L0GRC1-F1
#
_cell.length_a   1.000
_cell.length_b   1.000
_cell.length_c   1.000
_cell.angle_alpha   90.00
_cell.angle_beta   90.00
_cell.angle_gamma   90.00
#
_symmetry.space_group_name_H-M   'P 1'
#
loop_
_entity.id
_entity.type
_entity.pdbx_description
1 polymer ?
#
loop_
_entity_poly.entity_id
_entity_poly.type
_entity_poly.pdbx_seq_one_letter_code
_entity_poly.pdbx_strand_id
1 'polypeptide(L)'
;MSKPIKRLEIIKNAIELEDDDIIASQLPHLKNETDDPVIDDIVLALEEKRYGEAVAAIMAWLQSQRAMVHWQDPRIAACKLELKALEEHLRDLIDKRNARIARLDEFNDLYMTRLGPLMTEVLRLRKVLAEASLRKREAEMNLDDDDIVARRARDEAREQYETYREQQQKAQNRRDRQENMSESDRHELKRLWRQASKLCHPDLVDDALKAEANDMMAQLNQARQRGDLTTIRSLLARLQHGHQPMLASDRLNDLSLLQRKVASIQQQIASLNTEMLTLAKEKSWLLVSTLTNPEAYFRQQEKALSNTIATLQKQILESGFDEVA
;
A
#
# COMPACT_ATOMS: atom_id res chain seq x y z
N MET A 1 -15.46 -8.33 -30.80
CA MET A 1 -15.65 -7.68 -32.11
C MET A 1 -15.20 -8.64 -33.20
N SER A 2 -16.01 -8.84 -34.25
CA SER A 2 -15.59 -9.63 -35.41
C SER A 2 -14.40 -8.95 -36.11
N LYS A 3 -13.49 -9.74 -36.69
CA LYS A 3 -12.30 -9.23 -37.38
C LYS A 3 -12.64 -8.22 -38.51
N PRO A 4 -13.71 -8.41 -39.31
CA PRO A 4 -14.06 -7.47 -40.37
C PRO A 4 -14.51 -6.09 -39.86
N ILE A 5 -15.23 -6.02 -38.74
CA ILE A 5 -15.65 -4.74 -38.13
C ILE A 5 -14.45 -3.84 -37.84
N LYS A 6 -13.40 -4.40 -37.20
CA LYS A 6 -12.20 -3.63 -36.85
C LYS A 6 -11.47 -3.12 -38.09
N ARG A 7 -11.36 -3.95 -39.14
CA ARG A 7 -10.65 -3.59 -40.37
C ARG A 7 -11.37 -2.49 -41.13
N LEU A 8 -12.70 -2.57 -41.22
CA LEU A 8 -13.49 -1.54 -41.85
C LEU A 8 -13.50 -0.22 -41.05
N GLU A 9 -13.43 -0.27 -39.71
CA GLU A 9 -13.21 0.94 -38.89
C GLU A 9 -11.82 1.55 -39.12
N ILE A 10 -10.76 0.74 -39.25
CA ILE A 10 -9.41 1.22 -39.60
C ILE A 10 -9.40 1.88 -40.97
N ILE A 11 -9.99 1.24 -41.99
CA ILE A 11 -10.05 1.78 -43.35
C ILE A 11 -10.88 3.07 -43.40
N LYS A 12 -12.02 3.12 -42.71
CA LYS A 12 -12.82 4.35 -42.60
C LYS A 12 -11.98 5.51 -42.07
N ASN A 13 -11.24 5.29 -40.99
CA ASN A 13 -10.38 6.32 -40.40
C ASN A 13 -9.18 6.65 -41.30
N ALA A 14 -8.62 5.67 -42.02
CA ALA A 14 -7.53 5.91 -42.97
C ALA A 14 -7.98 6.77 -44.15
N ILE A 15 -9.20 6.58 -44.66
CA ILE A 15 -9.79 7.46 -45.69
C ILE A 15 -10.00 8.88 -45.14
N GLU A 16 -10.48 9.02 -43.90
CA GLU A 16 -10.60 10.34 -43.23
C GLU A 16 -9.25 11.05 -43.06
N LEU A 17 -8.16 10.28 -42.92
CA LEU A 17 -6.79 10.77 -42.77
C LEU A 17 -6.01 10.83 -44.10
N GLU A 18 -6.66 10.50 -45.23
CA GLU A 18 -6.05 10.42 -46.57
C GLU A 18 -4.80 9.50 -46.64
N ASP A 19 -4.77 8.44 -45.84
CA ASP A 19 -3.66 7.48 -45.73
C ASP A 19 -3.91 6.21 -46.55
N ASP A 20 -3.50 6.24 -47.82
CA ASP A 20 -3.63 5.13 -48.77
C ASP A 20 -2.82 3.88 -48.36
N ASP A 21 -1.70 4.05 -47.64
CA ASP A 21 -0.83 2.94 -47.23
C ASP A 21 -1.52 2.06 -46.18
N ILE A 22 -2.22 2.69 -45.22
CA ILE A 22 -3.02 1.97 -44.24
C ILE A 22 -4.17 1.23 -44.95
N ILE A 23 -4.85 1.84 -45.92
CA ILE A 23 -5.93 1.18 -46.67
C ILE A 23 -5.39 -0.05 -47.39
N ALA A 24 -4.30 0.09 -48.13
CA ALA A 24 -3.65 -1.00 -48.86
C ALA A 24 -3.23 -2.15 -47.94
N SER A 25 -2.74 -1.84 -46.73
CA SER A 25 -2.36 -2.86 -45.74
C SER A 25 -3.54 -3.71 -45.23
N GLN A 26 -4.76 -3.18 -45.25
CA GLN A 26 -5.95 -3.86 -44.71
C GLN A 26 -6.72 -4.69 -45.75
N LEU A 27 -6.62 -4.35 -47.05
CA LEU A 27 -7.35 -5.03 -48.13
C LEU A 27 -7.10 -6.54 -48.24
N PRO A 28 -5.85 -7.05 -48.18
CA PRO A 28 -5.60 -8.50 -48.25
C PRO A 28 -6.27 -9.27 -47.12
N HIS A 29 -6.46 -8.62 -45.97
CA HIS A 29 -7.10 -9.26 -44.84
C HIS A 29 -8.62 -9.29 -44.96
N LEU A 30 -9.25 -8.24 -45.51
CA LEU A 30 -10.69 -8.26 -45.75
C LEU A 30 -11.07 -9.35 -46.75
N LYS A 31 -10.30 -9.49 -47.84
CA LYS A 31 -10.51 -10.52 -48.87
C LYS A 31 -10.45 -11.95 -48.36
N ASN A 32 -9.66 -12.20 -47.30
CA ASN A 32 -9.37 -13.55 -46.82
C ASN A 32 -10.13 -13.92 -45.54
N GLU A 33 -10.84 -12.97 -44.91
CA GLU A 33 -11.43 -13.16 -43.58
C GLU A 33 -12.97 -13.20 -43.57
N THR A 34 -13.64 -13.03 -44.71
CA THR A 34 -15.10 -13.01 -44.78
C THR A 34 -15.63 -13.39 -46.17
N ASP A 35 -16.73 -14.13 -46.21
CA ASP A 35 -17.50 -14.46 -47.44
C ASP A 35 -18.76 -13.57 -47.54
N ASP A 36 -18.67 -12.31 -47.08
CA ASP A 36 -19.81 -11.39 -47.08
C ASP A 36 -19.81 -10.60 -48.40
N PRO A 37 -20.81 -10.79 -49.28
CA PRO A 37 -20.87 -10.11 -50.57
C PRO A 37 -20.80 -8.58 -50.46
N VAL A 38 -21.31 -8.03 -49.35
CA VAL A 38 -21.27 -6.58 -49.11
C VAL A 38 -19.85 -6.11 -48.80
N ILE A 39 -19.03 -6.95 -48.18
CA ILE A 39 -17.61 -6.64 -47.96
C ILE A 39 -16.81 -6.77 -49.26
N ASP A 40 -17.14 -7.74 -50.12
CA ASP A 40 -16.51 -7.85 -51.44
C ASP A 40 -16.76 -6.59 -52.29
N ASP A 41 -17.99 -6.06 -52.25
CA ASP A 41 -18.35 -4.80 -52.91
C ASP A 41 -17.56 -3.60 -52.34
N ILE A 42 -17.38 -3.56 -51.01
CA ILE A 42 -16.55 -2.53 -50.35
C ILE A 42 -15.09 -2.64 -50.78
N VAL A 43 -14.53 -3.84 -50.81
CA VAL A 43 -13.15 -4.10 -51.22
C VAL A 43 -12.94 -3.68 -52.67
N LEU A 44 -13.88 -4.01 -53.57
CA LEU A 44 -13.81 -3.60 -54.97
C LEU A 44 -13.84 -2.06 -55.10
N ALA A 45 -14.70 -1.37 -54.37
CA ALA A 45 -14.75 0.09 -54.38
C ALA A 45 -13.44 0.73 -53.87
N LEU A 46 -12.78 0.13 -52.87
CA LEU A 46 -11.47 0.57 -52.38
C LEU A 46 -10.34 0.34 -53.40
N GLU A 47 -10.34 -0.80 -54.08
CA GLU A 47 -9.33 -1.11 -55.12
C GLU A 47 -9.46 -0.22 -56.36
N GLU A 48 -10.68 0.14 -56.73
CA GLU A 48 -10.97 1.08 -57.81
C GLU A 48 -10.83 2.55 -57.38
N LYS A 49 -10.36 2.80 -56.15
CA LYS A 49 -10.19 4.14 -55.56
C LYS A 49 -11.47 4.98 -55.54
N ARG A 50 -12.63 4.32 -55.55
CA ARG A 50 -13.96 4.93 -55.37
C ARG A 50 -14.23 5.16 -53.89
N TYR A 51 -13.37 5.95 -53.23
CA TYR A 51 -13.37 6.11 -51.78
C TYR A 51 -14.69 6.66 -51.21
N GLY A 52 -15.39 7.54 -51.94
CA GLY A 52 -16.69 8.07 -51.52
C GLY A 52 -17.77 6.98 -51.42
N GLU A 53 -17.79 6.06 -52.38
CA GLU A 53 -18.72 4.92 -52.39
C GLU A 53 -18.31 3.88 -51.35
N ALA A 54 -17.01 3.62 -51.22
CA ALA A 54 -16.46 2.72 -50.22
C ALA A 54 -16.82 3.17 -48.79
N VAL A 55 -16.65 4.46 -48.45
CA VAL A 55 -17.00 4.97 -47.12
C VAL A 55 -18.49 4.87 -46.85
N ALA A 56 -19.35 5.18 -47.83
CA ALA A 56 -20.79 5.05 -47.68
C ALA A 56 -21.22 3.60 -47.41
N ALA A 57 -20.66 2.64 -48.16
CA ALA A 57 -20.91 1.22 -47.97
C ALA A 57 -20.35 0.70 -46.64
N ILE A 58 -19.15 1.12 -46.23
CA ILE A 58 -18.56 0.82 -44.92
C ILE A 58 -19.46 1.30 -43.78
N MET A 59 -19.96 2.54 -43.85
CA MET A 59 -20.82 3.10 -42.83
C MET A 59 -22.15 2.35 -42.71
N ALA A 60 -22.78 2.02 -43.85
CA ALA A 60 -24.03 1.26 -43.88
C ALA A 60 -23.85 -0.15 -43.30
N TRP A 61 -22.75 -0.83 -43.66
CA TRP A 61 -22.44 -2.15 -43.15
C TRP A 61 -22.12 -2.13 -41.65
N LEU A 62 -21.29 -1.20 -41.18
CA LEU A 62 -21.02 -1.06 -39.74
C LEU A 62 -22.30 -0.77 -38.94
N GLN A 63 -23.24 0.00 -39.49
CA GLN A 63 -24.53 0.29 -38.87
C GLN A 63 -25.44 -0.94 -38.80
N SER A 64 -25.47 -1.78 -39.84
CA SER A 64 -26.25 -3.02 -39.84
C SER A 64 -25.66 -4.07 -38.89
N GLN A 65 -24.33 -4.16 -38.81
CA GLN A 65 -23.64 -5.03 -37.86
C GLN A 65 -23.82 -4.58 -36.41
N ARG A 66 -23.91 -3.28 -36.15
CA ARG A 66 -24.25 -2.72 -34.82
C ARG A 66 -25.64 -3.18 -34.33
N ALA A 67 -26.55 -3.51 -35.25
CA ALA A 67 -27.88 -4.01 -34.91
C ALA A 67 -27.93 -5.55 -34.74
N MET A 68 -26.96 -6.30 -35.29
CA MET A 68 -27.00 -7.76 -35.39
C MET A 68 -25.98 -8.48 -34.48
N VAL A 69 -24.85 -7.83 -34.18
CA VAL A 69 -23.77 -8.35 -33.32
C VAL A 69 -23.75 -7.53 -32.05
N HIS A 70 -23.50 -8.15 -30.89
CA HIS A 70 -23.19 -7.45 -29.64
C HIS A 70 -22.05 -6.45 -29.84
N TRP A 71 -22.39 -5.23 -30.25
CA TRP A 71 -21.46 -4.12 -30.39
C TRP A 71 -21.09 -3.69 -28.97
N GLN A 72 -19.89 -4.07 -28.54
CA GLN A 72 -19.30 -3.52 -27.33
C GLN A 72 -18.79 -2.12 -27.68
N ASP A 73 -19.38 -1.11 -27.06
CA ASP A 73 -18.98 0.28 -27.19
C ASP A 73 -17.46 0.42 -27.01
N PRO A 74 -16.73 0.95 -28.01
CA PRO A 74 -15.29 1.17 -27.92
C PRO A 74 -14.88 1.95 -26.66
N ARG A 75 -15.77 2.81 -26.13
CA ARG A 75 -15.54 3.53 -24.86
C ARG A 75 -15.46 2.59 -23.66
N ILE A 76 -16.17 1.46 -23.66
CA ILE A 76 -16.06 0.43 -22.62
C ILE A 76 -14.66 -0.19 -22.67
N ALA A 77 -14.18 -0.56 -23.84
CA ALA A 77 -12.84 -1.13 -24.00
C ALA A 77 -11.74 -0.11 -23.61
N ALA A 78 -11.91 1.15 -24.01
CA ALA A 78 -11.01 2.24 -23.62
C ALA A 78 -11.00 2.46 -22.10
N CYS A 79 -12.17 2.60 -21.47
CA CYS A 79 -12.27 2.77 -20.01
C CYS A 79 -11.72 1.56 -19.25
N LYS A 80 -11.86 0.33 -19.76
CA LYS A 80 -11.23 -0.85 -19.16
C LYS A 80 -9.71 -0.80 -19.21
N LEU A 81 -9.15 -0.39 -20.35
CA LEU A 81 -7.70 -0.25 -20.50
C LEU A 81 -7.15 0.84 -19.56
N GLU A 82 -7.83 1.98 -19.49
CA GLU A 82 -7.52 3.05 -18.54
C GLU A 82 -7.60 2.56 -17.10
N LEU A 83 -8.70 1.87 -16.74
CA LEU A 83 -8.90 1.34 -15.40
C LEU A 83 -7.80 0.35 -15.03
N LYS A 84 -7.39 -0.53 -15.95
CA LYS A 84 -6.28 -1.47 -15.74
C LYS A 84 -4.95 -0.74 -15.49
N ALA A 85 -4.64 0.28 -16.27
CA ALA A 85 -3.43 1.08 -16.07
C ALA A 85 -3.44 1.80 -14.70
N LEU A 86 -4.60 2.30 -14.28
CA LEU A 86 -4.77 2.93 -12.96
C LEU A 86 -4.67 1.92 -11.81
N GLU A 87 -5.26 0.72 -11.96
CA GLU A 87 -5.13 -0.37 -10.98
C GLU A 87 -3.67 -0.82 -10.81
N GLU A 88 -2.91 -0.91 -11.92
CA GLU A 88 -1.47 -1.17 -11.89
C GLU A 88 -0.70 -0.04 -11.18
N HIS A 89 -1.00 1.22 -11.49
CA HIS A 89 -0.36 2.37 -10.83
C HIS A 89 -0.66 2.41 -9.32
N LEU A 90 -1.91 2.15 -8.93
CA LEU A 90 -2.30 2.08 -7.52
C LEU A 90 -1.55 0.97 -6.79
N ARG A 91 -1.40 -0.22 -7.42
CA ARG A 91 -0.62 -1.33 -6.88
C ARG A 91 0.84 -0.94 -6.62
N ASP A 92 1.48 -0.28 -7.57
CA ASP A 92 2.85 0.19 -7.44
C ASP A 92 3.02 1.21 -6.29
N LEU A 93 2.07 2.12 -6.13
CA LEU A 93 2.08 3.08 -5.03
C LEU A 93 1.88 2.41 -3.67
N ILE A 94 0.96 1.44 -3.58
CA ILE A 94 0.75 0.65 -2.36
C ILE A 94 2.03 -0.10 -1.99
N ASP A 95 2.70 -0.71 -2.97
CA ASP A 95 3.98 -1.40 -2.75
C ASP A 95 5.07 -0.45 -2.25
N LYS A 96 5.19 0.74 -2.85
CA LYS A 96 6.13 1.78 -2.40
C LYS A 96 5.83 2.24 -0.97
N ARG A 97 4.57 2.49 -0.64
CA ARG A 97 4.15 2.84 0.74
C ARG A 97 4.53 1.74 1.73
N ASN A 98 4.18 0.50 1.41
CA ASN A 98 4.45 -0.65 2.27
C ASN A 98 5.96 -0.88 2.46
N ALA A 99 6.79 -0.61 1.44
CA ALA A 99 8.24 -0.67 1.57
C ALA A 99 8.78 0.39 2.54
N ARG A 100 8.23 1.61 2.53
CA ARG A 100 8.61 2.66 3.48
C ARG A 100 8.21 2.30 4.91
N ILE A 101 6.98 1.86 5.10
CA ILE A 101 6.48 1.40 6.42
C ILE A 101 7.35 0.25 6.94
N ALA A 102 7.64 -0.75 6.12
CA ALA A 102 8.48 -1.87 6.53
C ALA A 102 9.89 -1.43 6.98
N ARG A 103 10.49 -0.45 6.30
CA ARG A 103 11.79 0.10 6.71
C ARG A 103 11.71 0.85 8.04
N LEU A 104 10.61 1.56 8.31
CA LEU A 104 10.37 2.21 9.60
C LEU A 104 10.18 1.18 10.72
N ASP A 105 9.37 0.14 10.46
CA ASP A 105 9.13 -0.94 11.42
C ASP A 105 10.43 -1.66 11.77
N GLU A 106 11.25 -2.02 10.77
CA GLU A 106 12.56 -2.66 10.96
C GLU A 106 13.51 -1.80 11.81
N PHE A 107 13.55 -0.49 11.55
CA PHE A 107 14.34 0.44 12.37
C PHE A 107 13.80 0.55 13.80
N ASN A 108 12.47 0.61 13.97
CA ASN A 108 11.83 0.70 15.27
C ASN A 108 12.01 -0.58 16.09
N ASP A 109 11.97 -1.75 15.46
CA ASP A 109 12.30 -3.04 16.10
C ASP A 109 13.74 -3.03 16.64
N LEU A 110 14.69 -2.52 15.85
CA LEU A 110 16.08 -2.37 16.28
C LEU A 110 16.24 -1.33 17.39
N TYR A 111 15.51 -0.22 17.32
CA TYR A 111 15.46 0.80 18.36
C TYR A 111 14.96 0.24 19.70
N MET A 112 13.81 -0.45 19.71
CA MET A 112 13.25 -1.04 20.92
C MET A 112 14.14 -2.17 21.48
N THR A 113 14.85 -2.87 20.60
CA THR A 113 15.81 -3.91 21.00
C THR A 113 17.03 -3.33 21.70
N ARG A 114 17.65 -2.28 21.13
CA ARG A 114 18.93 -1.75 21.62
C ARG A 114 18.78 -0.64 22.65
N LEU A 115 17.87 0.29 22.40
CA LEU A 115 17.70 1.50 23.21
C LEU A 115 16.53 1.38 24.18
N GLY A 116 15.57 0.48 23.92
CA GLY A 116 14.40 0.27 24.76
C GLY A 116 14.73 0.05 26.24
N PRO A 117 15.60 -0.91 26.60
CA PRO A 117 15.97 -1.14 28.00
C PRO A 117 16.62 0.09 28.67
N LEU A 118 17.50 0.78 27.96
CA LEU A 118 18.16 1.99 28.47
C LEU A 118 17.16 3.14 28.66
N MET A 119 16.23 3.32 27.72
CA MET A 119 15.20 4.35 27.81
C MET A 119 14.21 4.06 28.93
N THR A 120 13.81 2.79 29.11
CA THR A 120 12.99 2.37 30.26
C THR A 120 13.67 2.75 31.57
N GLU A 121 14.98 2.53 31.69
CA GLU A 121 15.74 2.89 32.89
C GLU A 121 15.86 4.41 33.07
N VAL A 122 16.11 5.18 32.01
CA VAL A 122 16.10 6.66 32.08
C VAL A 122 14.75 7.18 32.59
N LEU A 123 13.64 6.67 32.07
CA LEU A 123 12.31 7.09 32.48
C LEU A 123 11.99 6.64 33.91
N ARG A 124 12.43 5.44 34.32
CA ARG A 124 12.30 4.95 35.70
C ARG A 124 13.02 5.88 36.67
N LEU A 125 14.28 6.23 36.40
CA LEU A 125 15.09 7.10 37.24
C LEU A 125 14.51 8.52 37.30
N ARG A 126 14.00 9.05 36.18
CA ARG A 126 13.28 10.34 36.18
C ARG A 126 12.03 10.31 37.06
N LYS A 127 11.26 9.23 37.01
CA LYS A 127 10.11 9.03 37.89
C LYS A 127 10.53 9.03 39.36
N VAL A 128 11.56 8.24 39.71
CA VAL A 128 12.11 8.17 41.07
C VAL A 128 12.56 9.55 41.54
N LEU A 129 13.29 10.30 40.71
CA LEU A 129 13.78 11.63 41.06
C LEU A 129 12.64 12.63 41.28
N ALA A 130 11.57 12.58 40.48
CA ALA A 130 10.40 13.43 40.65
C ALA A 130 9.62 13.09 41.94
N GLU A 131 9.45 11.80 42.24
CA GLU A 131 8.84 11.32 43.48
C GLU A 131 9.66 11.74 44.72
N ALA A 132 10.98 11.60 44.65
CA ALA A 132 11.93 12.03 45.68
C ALA A 132 11.86 13.54 45.92
N SER A 133 11.89 14.33 44.84
CA SER A 133 11.83 15.79 44.91
C SER A 133 10.55 16.29 45.57
N LEU A 134 9.41 15.68 45.25
CA LEU A 134 8.13 16.00 45.88
C LEU A 134 8.13 15.63 47.37
N ARG A 135 8.58 14.42 47.74
CA ARG A 135 8.64 13.98 49.14
C ARG A 135 9.50 14.91 49.99
N LYS A 136 10.64 15.37 49.45
CA LYS A 136 11.53 16.31 50.15
C LYS A 136 10.82 17.64 50.43
N ARG A 137 10.11 18.20 49.46
CA ARG A 137 9.33 19.44 49.66
C ARG A 137 8.21 19.27 50.68
N GLU A 138 7.48 18.17 50.61
CA GLU A 138 6.42 17.84 51.58
C GLU A 138 6.99 17.74 53.01
N ALA A 139 8.19 17.17 53.18
CA ALA A 139 8.88 17.06 54.47
C ALA A 139 9.42 18.40 54.99
N GLU A 140 9.84 19.31 54.10
CA GLU A 140 10.31 20.66 54.44
C GLU A 140 9.16 21.63 54.79
N MET A 141 7.89 21.19 54.69
CA MET A 141 6.67 21.98 54.91
C MET A 141 6.59 23.28 54.09
N ASN A 142 7.27 23.33 52.94
CA ASN A 142 7.20 24.43 51.97
C ASN A 142 5.98 24.25 51.05
N LEU A 143 4.77 24.45 51.60
CA LEU A 143 3.51 24.35 50.86
C LEU A 143 3.18 25.67 50.14
N ASP A 144 3.50 25.76 48.85
CA ASP A 144 3.12 26.87 47.96
C ASP A 144 2.73 26.38 46.54
N ASP A 145 2.54 27.30 45.58
CA ASP A 145 2.18 26.98 44.19
C ASP A 145 3.20 26.04 43.49
N ASP A 146 4.45 25.97 43.97
CA ASP A 146 5.47 25.09 43.41
C ASP A 146 5.21 23.60 43.71
N ASP A 147 4.39 23.28 44.71
CA ASP A 147 3.98 21.90 45.00
C ASP A 147 3.02 21.35 43.94
N ILE A 148 2.14 22.19 43.38
CA ILE A 148 1.28 21.80 42.27
C ILE A 148 2.15 21.45 41.05
N VAL A 149 3.21 22.22 40.81
CA VAL A 149 4.17 21.95 39.73
C VAL A 149 4.93 20.65 39.96
N ALA A 150 5.40 20.38 41.19
CA ALA A 150 6.10 19.14 41.52
C ALA A 150 5.20 17.90 41.40
N ARG A 151 3.93 17.99 41.84
CA ARG A 151 2.95 16.92 41.66
C ARG A 151 2.70 16.62 40.18
N ARG A 152 2.51 17.66 39.35
CA ARG A 152 2.38 17.50 37.89
C ARG A 152 3.61 16.84 37.28
N ALA A 153 4.80 17.30 37.62
CA ALA A 153 6.05 16.70 37.11
C ALA A 153 6.18 15.22 37.50
N ARG A 154 5.78 14.84 38.72
CA ARG A 154 5.74 13.44 39.16
C ARG A 154 4.73 12.61 38.36
N ASP A 155 3.53 13.14 38.16
CA ASP A 155 2.48 12.43 37.43
C ASP A 155 2.84 12.28 35.94
N GLU A 156 3.39 13.31 35.31
CA GLU A 156 3.91 13.26 33.95
C GLU A 156 5.04 12.24 33.80
N ALA A 157 6.01 12.23 34.73
CA ALA A 157 7.11 11.25 34.71
C ALA A 157 6.60 9.81 34.89
N ARG A 158 5.59 9.62 35.75
CA ARG A 158 4.94 8.31 35.95
C ARG A 158 4.20 7.86 34.70
N GLU A 159 3.40 8.71 34.08
CA GLU A 159 2.67 8.40 32.85
C GLU A 159 3.61 8.05 31.70
N GLN A 160 4.68 8.84 31.52
CA GLN A 160 5.71 8.57 30.52
C GLN A 160 6.38 7.21 30.74
N TYR A 161 6.74 6.90 31.99
CA TYR A 161 7.35 5.61 32.33
C TYR A 161 6.42 4.43 32.05
N GLU A 162 5.17 4.46 32.54
CA GLU A 162 4.25 3.32 32.35
C GLU A 162 3.89 3.15 30.86
N THR A 163 3.61 4.24 30.15
CA THR A 163 3.30 4.20 28.71
C THR A 163 4.46 3.58 27.92
N TYR A 164 5.69 4.02 28.19
CA TYR A 164 6.86 3.49 27.49
C TYR A 164 7.16 2.04 27.88
N ARG A 165 7.01 1.69 29.16
CA ARG A 165 7.17 0.32 29.65
C ARG A 165 6.20 -0.66 28.98
N GLU A 166 4.94 -0.27 28.78
CA GLU A 166 3.98 -1.08 28.04
C GLU A 166 4.39 -1.27 26.58
N GLN A 167 4.87 -0.20 25.92
CA GLN A 167 5.37 -0.28 24.54
C GLN A 167 6.56 -1.24 24.45
N GLN A 168 7.51 -1.15 25.40
CA GLN A 168 8.67 -2.03 25.47
C GLN A 168 8.26 -3.48 25.71
N GLN A 169 7.30 -3.74 26.60
CA GLN A 169 6.79 -5.09 26.84
C GLN A 169 6.12 -5.67 25.57
N LYS A 170 5.34 -4.86 24.85
CA LYS A 170 4.74 -5.28 23.57
C LYS A 170 5.81 -5.59 22.51
N ALA A 171 6.87 -4.79 22.44
CA ALA A 171 8.00 -5.02 21.54
C ALA A 171 8.78 -6.29 21.91
N GLN A 172 9.05 -6.51 23.20
CA GLN A 172 9.69 -7.71 23.73
C GLN A 172 8.88 -8.96 23.39
N ASN A 173 7.57 -8.96 23.68
CA ASN A 173 6.69 -10.07 23.34
C ASN A 173 6.66 -10.38 21.83
N ARG A 174 6.72 -9.35 20.97
CA ARG A 174 6.83 -9.52 19.51
C ARG A 174 8.14 -10.18 19.13
N ARG A 175 9.24 -9.74 19.74
CA ARG A 175 10.58 -10.26 19.50
C ARG A 175 10.70 -11.72 19.95
N ASP A 176 10.25 -12.05 21.16
CA ASP A 176 10.32 -13.42 21.69
C ASP A 176 9.57 -14.41 20.78
N ARG A 177 8.42 -14.00 20.23
CA ARG A 177 7.69 -14.79 19.22
C ARG A 177 8.48 -14.99 17.93
N GLN A 178 9.23 -13.98 17.48
CA GLN A 178 10.07 -14.08 16.29
C GLN A 178 11.31 -14.93 16.54
N GLU A 179 11.95 -14.83 17.71
CA GLU A 179 13.12 -15.64 18.07
C GLU A 179 12.79 -17.12 18.23
N ASN A 180 11.58 -17.42 18.72
CA ASN A 180 11.07 -18.80 18.78
C ASN A 180 10.79 -19.42 17.39
N MET A 181 10.81 -18.62 16.32
CA MET A 181 10.62 -19.07 14.95
C MET A 181 11.97 -19.15 14.23
N SER A 182 12.19 -20.24 13.48
CA SER A 182 13.42 -20.42 12.72
C SER A 182 13.63 -19.26 11.74
N GLU A 183 14.90 -18.94 11.43
CA GLU A 183 15.21 -17.87 10.46
C GLU A 183 14.58 -18.14 9.10
N SER A 184 14.60 -19.41 8.66
CA SER A 184 13.92 -19.86 7.42
C SER A 184 12.43 -19.56 7.47
N ASP A 185 11.75 -19.92 8.56
CA ASP A 185 10.31 -19.70 8.71
C ASP A 185 9.96 -18.21 8.77
N ARG A 186 10.80 -17.38 9.39
CA ARG A 186 10.65 -15.92 9.40
C ARG A 186 10.72 -15.33 7.99
N HIS A 187 11.72 -15.73 7.21
CA HIS A 187 11.85 -15.28 5.83
C HIS A 187 10.68 -15.76 4.97
N GLU A 188 10.26 -17.01 5.15
CA GLU A 188 9.15 -17.57 4.41
C GLU A 188 7.83 -16.87 4.76
N LEU A 189 7.54 -16.64 6.04
CA LEU A 189 6.32 -15.96 6.50
C LEU A 189 6.22 -14.58 5.87
N LYS A 190 7.31 -13.81 5.91
CA LYS A 190 7.39 -12.47 5.30
C LYS A 190 7.16 -12.52 3.79
N ARG A 191 7.77 -13.50 3.11
CA ARG A 191 7.63 -13.68 1.65
C ARG A 191 6.20 -14.06 1.25
N LEU A 192 5.64 -15.09 1.86
CA LEU A 192 4.30 -15.60 1.53
C LEU A 192 3.21 -14.60 1.87
N TRP A 193 3.31 -13.92 3.02
CA TRP A 193 2.37 -12.86 3.39
C TRP A 193 2.36 -11.73 2.36
N ARG A 194 3.53 -11.28 1.90
CA ARG A 194 3.64 -10.25 0.86
C ARG A 194 2.99 -10.72 -0.45
N GLN A 195 3.20 -11.97 -0.84
CA GLN A 195 2.57 -12.53 -2.03
C GLN A 195 1.05 -12.57 -1.90
N ALA A 196 0.52 -13.11 -0.80
CA ALA A 196 -0.92 -13.23 -0.59
C ALA A 196 -1.60 -11.85 -0.50
N SER A 197 -1.02 -10.89 0.25
CA SER A 197 -1.58 -9.56 0.43
C SER A 197 -1.75 -8.81 -0.89
N LYS A 198 -0.84 -8.99 -1.84
CA LYS A 198 -0.94 -8.39 -3.18
C LYS A 198 -2.12 -8.93 -4.00
N LEU A 199 -2.50 -10.18 -3.77
CA LEU A 199 -3.56 -10.87 -4.53
C LEU A 199 -4.96 -10.61 -3.97
N CYS A 200 -5.08 -10.16 -2.72
CA CYS A 200 -6.36 -9.92 -2.06
C CYS A 200 -6.49 -8.49 -1.48
N HIS A 201 -5.70 -7.52 -1.96
CA HIS A 201 -5.72 -6.17 -1.40
C HIS A 201 -7.08 -5.49 -1.66
N PRO A 202 -7.80 -5.04 -0.62
CA PRO A 202 -9.17 -4.52 -0.77
C PRO A 202 -9.25 -3.26 -1.64
N ASP A 203 -8.19 -2.45 -1.71
CA ASP A 203 -8.15 -1.26 -2.57
C ASP A 203 -8.09 -1.59 -4.08
N LEU A 204 -7.67 -2.80 -4.45
CA LEU A 204 -7.50 -3.19 -5.85
C LEU A 204 -8.75 -3.85 -6.45
N VAL A 205 -9.68 -4.33 -5.62
CA VAL A 205 -10.79 -5.16 -6.08
C VAL A 205 -12.03 -4.35 -6.47
N ASP A 206 -12.95 -4.99 -7.18
CA ASP A 206 -14.29 -4.44 -7.39
C ASP A 206 -15.01 -4.17 -6.06
N ASP A 207 -15.84 -3.12 -6.03
CA ASP A 207 -16.46 -2.67 -4.78
C ASP A 207 -17.37 -3.74 -4.14
N ALA A 208 -18.02 -4.59 -4.95
CA ALA A 208 -18.85 -5.66 -4.42
C ALA A 208 -18.02 -6.77 -3.73
N LEU A 209 -16.72 -6.87 -4.03
CA LEU A 209 -15.81 -7.86 -3.47
C LEU A 209 -14.95 -7.30 -2.33
N LYS A 210 -15.07 -6.01 -2.01
CA LYS A 210 -14.28 -5.36 -0.94
C LYS A 210 -14.49 -6.01 0.42
N ALA A 211 -15.72 -6.40 0.76
CA ALA A 211 -16.01 -7.04 2.04
C ALA A 211 -15.28 -8.39 2.16
N GLU A 212 -15.31 -9.20 1.11
CA GLU A 212 -14.60 -10.47 1.04
C GLU A 212 -13.08 -10.29 1.09
N ALA A 213 -12.55 -9.34 0.30
CA ALA A 213 -11.12 -9.01 0.30
C ALA A 213 -10.64 -8.52 1.68
N ASN A 214 -11.45 -7.72 2.37
CA ASN A 214 -11.16 -7.28 3.74
C ASN A 214 -11.11 -8.46 4.72
N ASP A 215 -12.05 -9.39 4.64
CA ASP A 215 -12.05 -10.59 5.49
C ASP A 215 -10.81 -11.47 5.21
N MET A 216 -10.48 -11.69 3.94
CA MET A 216 -9.25 -12.42 3.57
C MET A 216 -8.00 -11.72 4.10
N MET A 217 -7.91 -10.39 3.97
CA MET A 217 -6.78 -9.61 4.47
C MET A 217 -6.68 -9.67 6.00
N ALA A 218 -7.82 -9.66 6.70
CA ALA A 218 -7.86 -9.83 8.15
C ALA A 218 -7.35 -11.22 8.58
N GLN A 219 -7.81 -12.29 7.93
CA GLN A 219 -7.32 -13.66 8.18
C GLN A 219 -5.81 -13.75 7.93
N LEU A 220 -5.33 -13.18 6.82
CA LEU A 220 -3.91 -13.16 6.46
C LEU A 220 -3.06 -12.41 7.51
N ASN A 221 -3.55 -11.28 8.02
CA ASN A 221 -2.87 -10.51 9.05
C ASN A 221 -2.84 -11.25 10.40
N GLN A 222 -3.92 -11.92 10.78
CA GLN A 222 -3.95 -12.75 11.99
C GLN A 222 -2.98 -13.93 11.90
N ALA A 223 -2.93 -14.62 10.76
CA ALA A 223 -2.00 -15.71 10.53
C ALA A 223 -0.54 -15.22 10.64
N ARG A 224 -0.21 -14.07 10.04
CA ARG A 224 1.10 -13.44 10.18
C ARG A 224 1.42 -13.10 11.64
N GLN A 225 0.47 -12.55 12.39
CA GLN A 225 0.67 -12.19 13.79
C GLN A 225 0.93 -13.41 14.68
N ARG A 226 0.34 -14.56 14.36
CA ARG A 226 0.51 -15.83 15.07
C ARG A 226 1.71 -16.65 14.59
N GLY A 227 2.38 -16.26 13.50
CA GLY A 227 3.42 -17.08 12.86
C GLY A 227 2.87 -18.34 12.20
N ASP A 228 1.59 -18.37 11.85
CA ASP A 228 0.90 -19.53 11.29
C ASP A 228 1.19 -19.67 9.79
N LEU A 229 2.35 -20.26 9.47
CA LEU A 229 2.79 -20.52 8.10
C LEU A 229 1.82 -21.43 7.34
N THR A 230 1.20 -22.40 8.01
CA THR A 230 0.26 -23.34 7.39
C THR A 230 -0.94 -22.59 6.83
N THR A 231 -1.52 -21.69 7.62
CA THR A 231 -2.64 -20.85 7.17
C THR A 231 -2.23 -19.88 6.07
N ILE A 232 -1.05 -19.26 6.14
CA ILE A 232 -0.59 -18.38 5.05
C ILE A 232 -0.38 -19.16 3.75
N ARG A 233 0.22 -20.36 3.82
CA ARG A 233 0.42 -21.23 2.65
C ARG A 233 -0.91 -21.65 2.02
N SER A 234 -1.90 -22.03 2.84
CA SER A 234 -3.22 -22.45 2.35
C SER A 234 -3.98 -21.28 1.71
N LEU A 235 -3.97 -20.10 2.33
CA LEU A 235 -4.56 -18.88 1.77
C LEU A 235 -3.90 -18.50 0.45
N LEU A 236 -2.56 -18.53 0.38
CA LEU A 236 -1.83 -18.21 -0.85
C LEU A 236 -2.15 -19.22 -1.96
N ALA A 237 -2.18 -20.52 -1.67
CA ALA A 237 -2.53 -21.54 -2.65
C ALA A 237 -3.95 -21.31 -3.20
N ARG A 238 -4.92 -21.03 -2.33
CA ARG A 238 -6.30 -20.71 -2.73
C ARG A 238 -6.33 -19.50 -3.68
N LEU A 239 -5.62 -18.43 -3.35
CA LEU A 239 -5.48 -17.25 -4.21
C LEU A 239 -4.82 -17.63 -5.55
N GLN A 240 -3.73 -18.38 -5.55
CA GLN A 240 -3.04 -18.78 -6.79
C GLN A 240 -3.88 -19.67 -7.72
N HIS A 241 -4.81 -20.46 -7.18
CA HIS A 241 -5.73 -21.31 -7.94
C HIS A 241 -6.99 -20.58 -8.46
N GLY A 242 -6.97 -19.25 -8.51
CA GLY A 242 -8.02 -18.46 -9.18
C GLY A 242 -9.15 -17.97 -8.26
N HIS A 243 -9.05 -18.20 -6.95
CA HIS A 243 -9.98 -17.62 -5.97
C HIS A 243 -9.55 -16.23 -5.49
N GLN A 244 -8.91 -15.45 -6.37
CA GLN A 244 -8.61 -14.05 -6.08
C GLN A 244 -9.87 -13.23 -6.34
N PRO A 245 -10.21 -12.26 -5.47
CA PRO A 245 -11.26 -11.33 -5.79
C PRO A 245 -10.88 -10.56 -7.06
N MET A 246 -11.81 -10.56 -8.03
CA MET A 246 -11.55 -10.00 -9.36
C MET A 246 -11.39 -8.47 -9.32
N LEU A 247 -10.54 -7.96 -10.21
CA LEU A 247 -10.41 -6.53 -10.46
C LEU A 247 -11.69 -5.98 -11.10
N ALA A 248 -11.91 -4.68 -10.94
CA ALA A 248 -13.08 -4.03 -11.51
C ALA A 248 -12.99 -3.98 -13.05
N SER A 249 -11.78 -3.79 -13.60
CA SER A 249 -11.52 -3.84 -15.05
C SER A 249 -11.92 -5.16 -15.71
N ASP A 250 -11.75 -6.28 -15.01
CA ASP A 250 -12.06 -7.62 -15.50
C ASP A 250 -13.58 -7.92 -15.46
N ARG A 251 -14.31 -7.36 -14.49
CA ARG A 251 -15.72 -7.70 -14.25
C ARG A 251 -16.73 -6.71 -14.83
N LEU A 252 -16.45 -5.41 -14.78
CA LEU A 252 -17.42 -4.38 -15.17
C LEU A 252 -17.55 -4.31 -16.70
N ASN A 253 -18.76 -4.17 -17.23
CA ASN A 253 -19.00 -3.95 -18.66
C ASN A 253 -19.91 -2.74 -18.95
N ASP A 254 -20.29 -2.01 -17.91
CA ASP A 254 -21.12 -0.80 -18.01
C ASP A 254 -20.23 0.44 -18.00
N LEU A 255 -20.40 1.32 -19.00
CA LEU A 255 -19.57 2.50 -19.17
C LEU A 255 -19.68 3.49 -17.98
N SER A 256 -20.88 3.68 -17.44
CA SER A 256 -21.09 4.60 -16.30
C SER A 256 -20.46 4.06 -15.03
N LEU A 257 -20.55 2.75 -14.79
CA LEU A 257 -19.86 2.10 -13.66
C LEU A 257 -18.34 2.16 -13.82
N LEU A 258 -17.83 1.91 -15.02
CA LEU A 258 -16.39 2.02 -15.33
C LEU A 258 -15.87 3.44 -15.07
N GLN A 259 -16.57 4.47 -15.58
CA GLN A 259 -16.18 5.88 -15.37
C GLN A 259 -16.17 6.27 -13.88
N ARG A 260 -17.17 5.84 -13.12
CA ARG A 260 -17.19 6.06 -11.65
C ARG A 260 -16.01 5.38 -10.97
N LYS A 261 -15.66 4.16 -11.38
CA LYS A 261 -14.53 3.43 -10.80
C LYS A 261 -13.20 4.08 -11.17
N VAL A 262 -13.02 4.53 -12.41
CA VAL A 262 -11.85 5.32 -12.85
C VAL A 262 -11.66 6.54 -11.94
N ALA A 263 -12.72 7.34 -11.76
CA ALA A 263 -12.67 8.51 -10.88
C ALA A 263 -12.33 8.14 -9.43
N SER A 264 -12.90 7.05 -8.91
CA SER A 264 -12.60 6.55 -7.56
C SER A 264 -11.14 6.14 -7.40
N ILE A 265 -10.56 5.41 -8.37
CA ILE A 265 -9.15 4.99 -8.30
C ILE A 265 -8.21 6.19 -8.44
N GLN A 266 -8.53 7.16 -9.30
CA GLN A 266 -7.77 8.42 -9.38
C GLN A 266 -7.76 9.16 -8.05
N GLN A 267 -8.89 9.22 -7.34
CA GLN A 267 -8.97 9.82 -6.01
C GLN A 267 -8.12 9.04 -4.99
N GLN A 268 -8.15 7.71 -5.01
CA GLN A 268 -7.30 6.88 -4.13
C GLN A 268 -5.81 7.10 -4.39
N ILE A 269 -5.40 7.16 -5.66
CA ILE A 269 -4.03 7.49 -6.08
C ILE A 269 -3.61 8.87 -5.53
N ALA A 270 -4.49 9.88 -5.64
CA ALA A 270 -4.20 11.22 -5.15
C ALA A 270 -4.04 11.26 -3.62
N SER A 271 -4.92 10.55 -2.89
CA SER A 271 -4.80 10.38 -1.43
C SER A 271 -3.47 9.74 -1.06
N LEU A 272 -3.14 8.61 -1.70
CA LEU A 272 -1.93 7.85 -1.41
C LEU A 272 -0.66 8.64 -1.73
N ASN A 273 -0.66 9.43 -2.80
CA ASN A 273 0.45 10.34 -3.11
C ASN A 273 0.61 11.41 -2.03
N THR A 274 -0.49 11.96 -1.51
CA THR A 274 -0.46 12.94 -0.41
C THR A 274 0.09 12.32 0.87
N GLU A 275 -0.38 11.12 1.23
CA GLU A 275 0.16 10.34 2.35
C GLU A 275 1.68 10.11 2.20
N MET A 276 2.12 9.73 1.00
CA MET A 276 3.54 9.50 0.71
C MET A 276 4.39 10.76 0.79
N LEU A 277 3.83 11.94 0.45
CA LEU A 277 4.49 13.23 0.63
C LEU A 277 4.57 13.63 2.11
N THR A 278 3.52 13.36 2.88
CA THR A 278 3.52 13.58 4.33
C THR A 278 4.56 12.70 5.01
N LEU A 279 4.55 11.39 4.73
CA LEU A 279 5.51 10.44 5.27
C LEU A 279 6.96 10.85 4.93
N ALA A 280 7.20 11.37 3.74
CA ALA A 280 8.53 11.84 3.34
C ALA A 280 9.06 13.01 4.19
N LYS A 281 8.18 13.79 4.81
CA LYS A 281 8.51 14.94 5.67
C LYS A 281 8.61 14.57 7.15
N GLU A 282 8.17 13.38 7.54
CA GLU A 282 8.23 12.94 8.93
C GLU A 282 9.68 12.78 9.39
N LYS A 283 9.98 13.24 10.61
CA LYS A 283 11.33 13.16 11.20
C LYS A 283 11.85 11.72 11.29
N SER A 284 10.97 10.78 11.61
CA SER A 284 11.26 9.34 11.65
C SER A 284 11.74 8.84 10.29
N TRP A 285 11.02 9.15 9.22
CA TRP A 285 11.39 8.77 7.87
C TRP A 285 12.68 9.46 7.41
N LEU A 286 12.82 10.77 7.65
CA LEU A 286 14.04 11.51 7.31
C LEU A 286 15.26 10.92 8.00
N LEU A 287 15.17 10.58 9.29
CA LEU A 287 16.23 9.88 10.00
C LEU A 287 16.56 8.54 9.34
N VAL A 288 15.57 7.65 9.20
CA VAL A 288 15.79 6.29 8.71
C VAL A 288 16.26 6.24 7.25
N SER A 289 15.79 7.17 6.42
CA SER A 289 16.15 7.26 5.00
C SER A 289 17.54 7.84 4.76
N THR A 290 18.04 8.71 5.65
CA THR A 290 19.35 9.37 5.50
C THR A 290 20.48 8.70 6.27
N LEU A 291 20.17 7.80 7.22
CA LEU A 291 21.18 7.05 7.95
C LEU A 291 22.01 6.15 7.02
N THR A 292 23.28 6.51 6.84
CA THR A 292 24.27 5.72 6.09
C THR A 292 24.89 4.61 6.93
N ASN A 293 25.04 4.83 8.24
CA ASN A 293 25.58 3.85 9.19
C ASN A 293 24.68 3.73 10.42
N PRO A 294 23.65 2.86 10.38
CA PRO A 294 22.77 2.62 11.52
C PRO A 294 23.50 2.15 12.78
N GLU A 295 24.55 1.34 12.64
CA GLU A 295 25.31 0.81 13.78
C GLU A 295 26.01 1.93 14.56
N ALA A 296 26.66 2.86 13.85
CA ALA A 296 27.29 4.02 14.48
C ALA A 296 26.26 4.91 15.21
N TYR A 297 25.10 5.13 14.59
CA TYR A 297 23.99 5.85 15.22
C TYR A 297 23.57 5.20 16.53
N PHE A 298 23.30 3.89 16.54
CA PHE A 298 22.86 3.20 17.75
C PHE A 298 23.92 3.22 18.85
N ARG A 299 25.20 2.99 18.54
CA ARG A 299 26.29 3.09 19.52
C ARG A 299 26.38 4.47 20.16
N GLN A 300 26.19 5.53 19.36
CA GLN A 300 26.17 6.90 19.87
C GLN A 300 24.99 7.13 20.82
N GLN A 301 23.79 6.66 20.46
CA GLN A 301 22.60 6.79 21.30
C GLN A 301 22.70 5.97 22.59
N GLU A 302 23.21 4.74 22.52
CA GLU A 302 23.48 3.90 23.69
C GLU A 302 24.40 4.63 24.67
N LYS A 303 25.53 5.17 24.19
CA LYS A 303 26.46 5.94 25.02
C LYS A 303 25.79 7.17 25.65
N ALA A 304 24.96 7.90 24.90
CA ALA A 304 24.25 9.07 25.40
C ALA A 304 23.24 8.71 26.51
N LEU A 305 22.47 7.62 26.32
CA LEU A 305 21.53 7.14 27.32
C LEU A 305 22.25 6.61 28.56
N SER A 306 23.32 5.82 28.41
CA SER A 306 24.12 5.35 29.54
C SER A 306 24.70 6.49 30.37
N ASN A 307 25.18 7.57 29.73
CA ASN A 307 25.64 8.76 30.44
C ASN A 307 24.51 9.48 31.19
N THR A 308 23.31 9.49 30.60
CA THR A 308 22.12 10.07 31.24
C THR A 308 21.70 9.25 32.46
N ILE A 309 21.71 7.92 32.35
CA ILE A 309 21.47 6.99 33.47
C ILE A 309 22.46 7.27 34.61
N ALA A 310 23.76 7.31 34.31
CA ALA A 310 24.80 7.59 35.32
C ALA A 310 24.60 8.96 36.00
N THR A 311 24.20 9.98 35.23
CA THR A 311 23.91 11.32 35.78
C THR A 311 22.70 11.30 36.70
N LEU A 312 21.60 10.65 36.30
CA LEU A 312 20.38 10.54 37.10
C LEU A 312 20.61 9.72 38.37
N GLN A 313 21.34 8.61 38.29
CA GLN A 313 21.74 7.80 39.45
C GLN A 313 22.53 8.63 40.46
N LYS A 314 23.50 9.42 39.99
CA LYS A 314 24.26 10.34 40.84
C LYS A 314 23.35 11.37 41.52
N GLN A 315 22.41 11.97 40.79
CA GLN A 315 21.45 12.93 41.36
C GLN A 315 20.55 12.32 42.44
N ILE A 316 20.09 11.08 42.24
CA ILE A 316 19.28 10.35 43.24
C ILE A 316 20.10 10.10 44.50
N LEU A 317 21.35 9.63 44.36
CA LEU A 317 22.26 9.39 45.48
C LEU A 317 22.56 10.69 46.26
N GLU A 318 22.88 11.78 45.56
CA GLU A 318 23.14 13.10 46.16
C GLU A 318 21.90 13.69 46.85
N SER A 319 20.70 13.28 46.44
CA SER A 319 19.45 13.71 47.06
C SER A 319 19.15 12.97 48.37
N GLY A 320 19.97 11.98 48.75
CA GLY A 320 19.83 11.21 50.00
C GLY A 320 18.69 10.19 49.98
N PHE A 321 18.22 9.79 48.80
CA PHE A 321 17.17 8.78 48.64
C PHE A 321 17.79 7.41 48.39
N ASP A 322 17.69 6.50 49.36
CA ASP A 322 17.95 5.08 49.16
C ASP A 322 16.76 4.42 48.46
N GLU A 323 17.05 3.58 47.46
CA GLU A 323 16.09 2.93 46.55
C GLU A 323 15.27 1.80 47.21
N VAL A 324 15.12 1.81 48.54
CA VAL A 324 14.47 0.71 49.30
C VAL A 324 13.07 1.12 49.76
N ALA A 325 12.08 0.89 48.87
CA ALA A 325 10.72 0.48 49.22
C ALA A 325 9.98 -0.06 47.98
#